data_AF-A0AAU3TR92-F1
#
_entry.id   AF-A0AAU3TR92-F1
#
_cell.length_a   1.000
_cell.length_b   1.000
_cell.length_c   1.000
_cell.angle_alpha   90.00
_cell.angle_beta   90.00
_cell.angle_gamma   90.00
#
_symmetry.space_group_name_H-M   'P 1'
#
loop_
_entity.id
_entity.type
_entity.pdbx_description
1 polymer ?
#
loop_
_entity_poly.entity_id
_entity_poly.type
_entity_poly.pdbx_seq_one_letter_code
_entity_poly.pdbx_strand_id
1 'polypeptide(L)'
;MASTRRRQQPRRRVWPKAKLFLLVAVVAAGATALYPIWKKAHPDPPELTLRYRTATPATAAAAEPSLEVFNESKKPLPLSAVTLRYFFTADDGSYAFNCVQAAFGCSG
;
A
#
# COMPACT_ATOMS: atom_id res chain seq x y z
N MET A 1 -63.97 24.72 40.37
CA MET A 1 -62.54 24.31 40.42
C MET A 1 -62.27 23.33 39.29
N ALA A 2 -61.58 23.75 38.21
CA ALA A 2 -61.22 22.89 37.09
C ALA A 2 -59.73 22.51 37.22
N SER A 3 -59.46 21.20 37.37
CA SER A 3 -58.10 20.66 37.44
C SER A 3 -57.62 20.28 36.04
N THR A 4 -56.80 21.13 35.43
CA THR A 4 -56.10 20.83 34.17
C THR A 4 -54.93 19.87 34.44
N ARG A 5 -55.16 18.56 34.29
CA ARG A 5 -54.06 17.58 34.21
C ARG A 5 -53.38 17.69 32.84
N ARG A 6 -52.21 18.33 32.81
CA ARG A 6 -51.25 18.29 31.69
C ARG A 6 -50.94 16.83 31.34
N ARG A 7 -51.39 16.36 30.16
CA ARG A 7 -50.88 15.13 29.54
C ARG A 7 -49.39 15.33 29.21
N GLN A 8 -48.52 14.88 30.11
CA GLN A 8 -47.10 14.74 29.80
C GLN A 8 -46.93 13.57 28.81
N GLN A 9 -46.72 13.91 27.54
CA GLN A 9 -46.40 12.93 26.50
C GLN A 9 -45.13 12.15 26.83
N PRO A 10 -45.03 10.86 26.46
CA PRO A 10 -43.90 9.98 26.73
C PRO A 10 -42.72 10.28 25.77
N ARG A 11 -42.25 11.52 25.74
CA ARG A 11 -41.15 11.97 24.86
C ARG A 11 -39.78 11.42 25.28
N ARG A 12 -39.66 10.79 26.45
CA ARG A 12 -38.36 10.40 27.05
C ARG A 12 -37.76 9.10 26.52
N ARG A 13 -38.52 8.19 25.92
CA ARG A 13 -38.01 6.84 25.61
C ARG A 13 -37.19 6.73 24.31
N VAL A 14 -37.42 7.64 23.36
CA VAL A 14 -36.81 7.59 22.01
C VAL A 14 -35.53 8.44 21.91
N TRP A 15 -35.42 9.47 22.76
CA TRP A 15 -34.29 10.39 22.81
C TRP A 15 -32.91 9.74 23.07
N PRO A 16 -32.76 8.75 23.99
CA PRO A 16 -31.47 8.10 24.18
C PRO A 16 -31.04 7.29 22.94
N LYS A 17 -31.99 6.67 22.23
CA LYS A 17 -31.71 5.93 21.00
C LYS A 17 -31.28 6.88 19.87
N ALA A 18 -32.00 7.99 19.69
CA ALA A 18 -31.66 8.99 18.70
C ALA A 18 -30.26 9.59 18.93
N LYS A 19 -29.90 9.89 20.19
CA LYS A 19 -28.55 10.36 20.55
C LYS A 19 -27.47 9.32 20.26
N LEU A 20 -27.73 8.04 20.57
CA LEU A 20 -26.79 6.96 20.28
C LEU A 20 -26.54 6.83 18.78
N PHE A 21 -27.61 6.86 17.96
CA PHE A 21 -27.47 6.82 16.50
C PHE A 21 -26.67 8.00 15.96
N LEU A 22 -26.90 9.21 16.49
CA LEU A 22 -26.18 10.41 16.07
C LEU A 22 -24.70 10.34 16.44
N LEU A 23 -24.37 9.82 17.63
CA LEU A 23 -22.98 9.55 18.03
C LEU A 23 -22.30 8.54 17.10
N VAL A 24 -22.95 7.42 16.81
CA VAL A 24 -22.41 6.40 15.89
C VAL A 24 -22.18 7.00 14.49
N ALA A 25 -23.12 7.81 14.00
CA ALA A 25 -22.98 8.48 12.71
C ALA A 25 -21.79 9.45 12.68
N VAL A 26 -21.57 10.22 13.75
CA VAL A 26 -20.42 11.14 13.87
C VAL A 26 -19.10 10.38 13.92
N VAL A 27 -19.02 9.29 14.70
CA VAL A 27 -17.81 8.45 14.77
C VAL A 27 -17.53 7.79 13.42
N ALA A 28 -18.54 7.24 12.76
CA ALA A 28 -18.40 6.64 11.44
C ALA A 28 -17.93 7.67 10.40
N ALA A 29 -18.52 8.87 10.39
CA ALA A 29 -18.11 9.95 9.49
C ALA A 29 -16.68 10.44 9.78
N GLY A 30 -16.29 10.53 11.05
CA GLY A 30 -14.92 10.86 11.45
C GLY A 30 -13.92 9.80 10.97
N ALA A 31 -14.25 8.52 11.15
CA ALA A 31 -13.40 7.41 10.71
C ALA A 31 -13.24 7.37 9.18
N THR A 32 -14.31 7.57 8.41
CA THR A 32 -14.23 7.59 6.94
C THR A 32 -13.47 8.80 6.41
N ALA A 33 -13.62 9.97 7.04
CA ALA A 33 -12.86 11.17 6.66
C ALA A 33 -11.36 11.05 6.96
N LEU A 34 -10.98 10.36 8.05
CA LEU A 34 -9.59 10.14 8.44
C LEU A 34 -8.92 8.94 7.76
N TYR A 35 -9.70 7.99 7.22
CA TYR A 35 -9.20 6.79 6.54
C TYR A 35 -8.13 7.07 5.46
N PRO A 36 -8.28 8.03 4.53
CA PRO A 36 -7.24 8.27 3.51
C PRO A 36 -5.92 8.77 4.11
N ILE A 37 -5.96 9.55 5.19
CA ILE A 37 -4.76 10.06 5.88
C ILE A 37 -4.05 8.89 6.57
N TRP A 38 -4.81 8.06 7.29
CA TRP A 38 -4.29 6.86 7.92
C TRP A 38 -3.71 5.90 6.89
N LYS A 39 -4.40 5.66 5.77
CA LYS A 39 -3.93 4.74 4.73
C LYS A 39 -2.66 5.23 4.03
N LYS A 40 -2.49 6.54 3.87
CA LYS A 40 -1.25 7.14 3.38
C LYS A 40 -0.07 6.94 4.34
N ALA A 41 -0.34 6.98 5.65
CA ALA A 41 0.67 6.73 6.68
C ALA A 41 0.97 5.22 6.87
N HIS A 42 0.02 4.35 6.53
CA HIS A 42 0.12 2.90 6.61
C HIS A 42 -0.13 2.26 5.24
N PRO A 43 0.82 2.44 4.31
CA PRO A 43 0.74 1.80 3.00
C PRO A 43 0.66 0.27 3.17
N ASP A 44 0.01 -0.39 2.22
CA ASP A 44 0.08 -1.85 2.15
C ASP A 44 1.54 -2.30 1.99
N PRO A 45 1.91 -3.46 2.54
CA PRO A 45 3.23 -4.03 2.28
C PRO A 45 3.44 -4.18 0.77
N PRO A 46 4.67 -3.94 0.28
CA PRO A 46 4.96 -4.05 -1.14
C PRO A 46 4.69 -5.47 -1.62
N GLU A 47 3.98 -5.59 -2.75
CA GLU A 47 3.64 -6.89 -3.35
C GLU A 47 4.86 -7.59 -3.95
N LEU A 48 5.89 -6.83 -4.33
CA LEU A 48 7.15 -7.32 -4.85
C LEU A 48 8.30 -6.81 -4.00
N THR A 49 9.22 -7.70 -3.64
CA THR A 49 10.49 -7.33 -2.99
C THR A 49 11.67 -7.77 -3.84
N LEU A 50 12.81 -7.10 -3.67
CA LEU A 50 14.03 -7.35 -4.44
C LEU A 50 15.19 -7.60 -3.49
N ARG A 51 15.93 -8.68 -3.72
CA ARG A 51 17.25 -8.89 -3.15
C ARG A 51 18.31 -8.52 -4.19
N TYR A 52 19.30 -7.79 -3.72
CA TYR A 52 20.42 -7.30 -4.51
C TYR A 52 21.73 -7.79 -3.91
N ARG A 53 22.64 -8.24 -4.77
CA ARG A 53 24.03 -8.53 -4.40
C ARG A 53 24.94 -8.12 -5.55
N THR A 54 26.09 -7.55 -5.24
CA THR A 54 27.16 -7.33 -6.22
C THR A 54 28.51 -7.66 -5.57
N ALA A 55 29.44 -8.16 -6.38
CA ALA A 55 30.85 -8.27 -6.01
C ALA A 55 31.70 -7.21 -6.75
N THR A 56 31.08 -6.39 -7.60
CA THR A 56 31.75 -5.38 -8.39
C THR A 56 32.31 -4.27 -7.47
N PRO A 57 33.61 -3.94 -7.54
CA PRO A 57 34.18 -2.81 -6.82
C PRO A 57 33.66 -1.47 -7.40
N ALA A 58 33.93 -0.36 -6.69
CA ALA A 58 33.49 0.97 -7.11
C ALA A 58 34.00 1.37 -8.51
N THR A 59 35.17 0.87 -8.91
CA THR A 59 35.74 1.07 -10.25
C THR A 59 35.86 -0.28 -10.93
N ALA A 60 35.08 -0.50 -11.98
CA ALA A 60 35.12 -1.71 -12.80
C ALA A 60 34.70 -1.40 -14.23
N ALA A 61 35.06 -2.27 -15.18
CA ALA A 61 34.66 -2.14 -16.58
C ALA A 61 33.17 -2.48 -16.82
N ALA A 62 32.55 -3.25 -15.92
CA ALA A 62 31.15 -3.63 -15.99
C ALA A 62 30.56 -3.75 -14.58
N ALA A 63 29.29 -3.36 -14.44
CA ALA A 63 28.50 -3.66 -13.24
C ALA A 63 27.96 -5.09 -13.34
N GLU A 64 28.07 -5.87 -12.26
CA GLU A 64 27.58 -7.25 -12.19
C GLU A 64 26.52 -7.41 -11.08
N PRO A 65 25.34 -6.77 -11.22
CA PRO A 65 24.28 -6.88 -10.24
C PRO A 65 23.59 -8.26 -10.32
N SER A 66 23.58 -9.00 -9.21
CA SER A 66 22.70 -10.15 -9.02
C SER A 66 21.38 -9.68 -8.41
N LEU A 67 20.27 -10.04 -9.05
CA LEU A 67 18.93 -9.56 -8.72
C LEU A 67 17.97 -10.74 -8.55
N GLU A 68 17.24 -10.77 -7.45
CA GLU A 68 16.25 -11.81 -7.15
C GLU A 68 14.93 -11.15 -6.72
N VAL A 69 13.86 -11.39 -7.47
CA VAL A 69 12.54 -10.78 -7.24
C VAL A 69 11.63 -11.78 -6.54
N PHE A 70 11.02 -11.34 -5.44
CA PHE A 70 10.05 -12.12 -4.66
C PHE A 70 8.66 -11.54 -4.85
N ASN A 71 7.70 -12.43 -5.08
CA ASN A 71 6.29 -12.08 -5.05
C ASN A 71 5.73 -12.39 -3.66
N GLU A 72 5.57 -11.36 -2.85
CA GLU A 72 4.99 -11.43 -1.51
C GLU A 72 3.46 -11.32 -1.54
N SER A 73 2.87 -11.11 -2.72
CA SER A 73 1.43 -11.10 -2.89
C SER A 73 0.85 -12.52 -2.82
N LYS A 74 -0.46 -12.59 -2.57
CA LYS A 74 -1.20 -13.87 -2.58
C LYS A 74 -1.68 -14.27 -3.99
N LYS A 75 -1.21 -13.60 -5.04
CA LYS A 75 -1.68 -13.78 -6.41
C LYS A 75 -0.53 -14.18 -7.33
N PRO A 76 -0.73 -15.10 -8.28
CA PRO A 76 0.26 -15.35 -9.32
C PRO A 76 0.41 -14.10 -10.19
N LEU A 77 1.66 -13.80 -10.58
CA LEU A 77 2.00 -12.65 -11.41
C LEU A 77 2.76 -13.13 -12.65
N PRO A 78 2.33 -12.79 -13.87
CA PRO A 78 3.08 -13.12 -15.08
C PRO A 78 4.36 -12.28 -15.13
N LEU A 79 5.50 -12.92 -15.38
CA LEU A 79 6.81 -12.24 -15.44
C LEU A 79 6.86 -11.16 -16.54
N SER A 80 6.08 -11.31 -17.60
CA SER A 80 5.97 -10.31 -18.67
C SER A 80 5.35 -8.97 -18.22
N ALA A 81 4.68 -8.95 -17.06
CA ALA A 81 4.16 -7.72 -16.44
C ALA A 81 5.15 -7.09 -15.45
N VAL A 82 6.27 -7.75 -15.16
CA VAL A 82 7.28 -7.27 -14.23
C VAL A 82 8.37 -6.52 -15.00
N THR A 83 8.68 -5.31 -14.55
CA THR A 83 9.81 -4.53 -15.07
C THR A 83 10.77 -4.21 -13.92
N LEU A 84 12.06 -4.39 -14.17
CA LEU A 84 13.12 -4.02 -13.24
C LEU A 84 13.95 -2.89 -13.86
N ARG A 85 14.28 -1.87 -13.06
CA ARG A 85 15.14 -0.75 -13.48
C ARG A 85 16.36 -0.66 -12.57
N TYR A 86 17.54 -0.70 -13.17
CA TYR A 86 18.81 -0.46 -12.50
C TYR A 86 19.34 0.91 -12.94
N PHE A 87 19.49 1.82 -11.99
CA PHE A 87 19.93 3.19 -12.26
C PHE A 87 21.43 3.31 -12.01
N PHE A 88 22.15 3.88 -12.97
CA PHE A 88 23.59 4.14 -12.89
C PHE A 88 23.92 5.40 -13.71
N THR A 89 25.09 6.00 -13.46
CA THR A 89 25.66 7.02 -14.34
C THR A 89 26.52 6.34 -15.39
N ALA A 90 26.32 6.65 -16.66
CA ALA A 90 27.13 6.11 -17.74
C ALA A 90 28.51 6.79 -17.85
N ASP A 91 28.78 7.75 -16.95
CA ASP A 91 29.90 8.68 -16.91
C ASP A 91 30.13 9.34 -18.28
N ASP A 92 30.87 8.70 -19.19
CA ASP A 92 31.18 9.22 -20.53
C ASP A 92 30.92 8.22 -21.69
N GLY A 93 30.27 7.08 -21.42
CA GLY A 93 30.26 5.91 -22.33
C GLY A 93 28.90 5.49 -22.90
N SER A 94 28.96 4.69 -23.98
CA SER A 94 27.84 3.83 -24.39
C SER A 94 27.81 2.58 -23.50
N TYR A 95 26.63 2.09 -23.17
CA TYR A 95 26.45 0.90 -22.34
C TYR A 95 25.67 -0.19 -23.08
N ALA A 96 25.90 -1.43 -22.68
CA ALA A 96 25.16 -2.59 -23.13
C ALA A 96 24.73 -3.41 -21.91
N PHE A 97 23.69 -4.22 -22.10
CA PHE A 97 23.21 -5.16 -21.09
C PHE A 97 23.47 -6.59 -21.56
N ASN A 98 23.85 -7.45 -20.63
CA ASN A 98 23.97 -8.88 -20.88
C ASN A 98 23.35 -9.67 -19.72
N CYS A 99 22.69 -10.78 -20.05
CA CYS A 99 22.20 -11.75 -19.07
C CYS A 99 23.17 -12.95 -19.04
N VAL A 100 23.85 -13.14 -17.91
CA VAL A 100 24.80 -14.24 -17.73
C VAL A 100 24.09 -15.51 -17.24
N GLN A 101 23.15 -15.35 -16.32
CA GLN A 101 22.36 -16.47 -15.77
C GLN A 101 21.02 -15.97 -15.23
N ALA A 102 19.95 -16.73 -15.53
CA ALA A 102 18.64 -16.56 -14.92
C ALA A 102 18.02 -17.94 -14.67
N ALA A 103 17.21 -18.08 -13.62
CA ALA A 103 16.59 -19.36 -13.24
C ALA A 103 15.69 -19.94 -14.35
N PHE A 104 15.11 -19.07 -15.18
CA PHE A 104 14.26 -19.42 -16.33
C PHE A 104 14.98 -19.28 -17.68
N GLY A 105 16.32 -19.13 -17.66
CA GLY A 105 17.13 -18.89 -18.84
C GLY A 105 17.21 -17.42 -19.25
N CYS A 106 18.32 -17.06 -19.88
CA CYS A 106 18.49 -15.75 -20.49
C CYS A 106 17.86 -15.72 -21.88
N SER A 107 17.28 -14.58 -22.27
CA SER A 107 16.85 -14.36 -23.65
C SER A 107 18.10 -14.30 -24.54
N GLY A 108 18.15 -15.15 -25.57
CA GLY A 108 19.16 -15.13 -26.63
C GLY A 108 18.85 -14.13 -27.72
#